data_AF-A0A7S3TIG9-F1
#
_entry.id   AF-A0A7S3TIG9-F1
#
_cell.length_a   1.000
_cell.length_b   1.000
_cell.length_c   1.000
_cell.angle_alpha   90.00
_cell.angle_beta   90.00
_cell.angle_gamma   90.00
#
_symmetry.space_group_name_H-M   'P 1'
#
loop_
_entity.id
_entity.type
_entity.pdbx_description
1 polymer ?
#
loop_
_entity_poly.entity_id
_entity_poly.type
_entity_poly.pdbx_seq_one_letter_code
_entity_poly.pdbx_strand_id
1 'polypeptide(L)'
;LQWAKEKGHAECVCALEEHSTTATEAEGETAVAESAEQAAAAAREAAAAAEAAEARDAAEAALREAVEACERGGADLEALRRAINANTEAADGSEALRAAQRLRDDLAERRTREAKALKRQRQKEEKAAARQAAAAERAAEEEEARAADEARARQRGRRSGRRSRRRRRGRLRRRGRLRRREWRRKRIGW
;
A
#
# COMPACT_ATOMS: atom_id res chain seq x y z
N LEU A 1 51.77 57.89 -44.75
CA LEU A 1 52.83 57.21 -45.52
C LEU A 1 52.94 57.71 -46.98
N GLN A 2 51.91 57.58 -47.81
CA GLN A 2 51.97 57.93 -49.25
C GLN A 2 52.38 59.39 -49.54
N TRP A 3 51.77 60.34 -48.82
CA TRP A 3 52.08 61.77 -48.93
C TRP A 3 53.50 62.16 -48.44
N ALA A 4 54.00 61.49 -47.40
CA ALA A 4 55.35 61.71 -46.87
C ALA A 4 56.44 61.14 -47.80
N LYS A 5 56.14 60.02 -48.48
CA LYS A 5 56.99 59.42 -49.53
C LYS A 5 57.13 60.33 -50.76
N GLU A 6 56.05 60.96 -51.20
CA GLU A 6 56.05 61.92 -52.32
C GLU A 6 56.85 63.20 -52.04
N LYS A 7 56.91 63.63 -50.77
CA LYS A 7 57.59 64.87 -50.35
C LYS A 7 59.07 64.69 -49.99
N GLY A 8 59.59 63.46 -49.98
CA GLY A 8 61.02 63.17 -49.69
C GLY A 8 61.41 63.27 -48.21
N HIS A 9 60.45 63.21 -47.27
CA HIS A 9 60.73 63.27 -45.83
C HIS A 9 61.11 61.89 -45.28
N ALA A 10 62.35 61.47 -45.53
CA ALA A 10 62.86 60.15 -45.16
C ALA A 10 62.69 59.81 -43.67
N GLU A 11 62.98 60.75 -42.77
CA GLU A 11 62.86 60.53 -41.31
C GLU A 11 61.40 60.35 -40.86
N CYS A 12 60.46 61.08 -41.47
CA CYS A 12 59.03 60.94 -41.18
C CYS A 12 58.46 59.63 -41.75
N VAL A 13 59.00 59.12 -42.85
CA VAL A 13 58.61 57.82 -43.40
C VAL A 13 59.11 56.69 -42.50
N CYS A 14 60.37 56.72 -42.04
CA CYS A 14 60.91 55.72 -41.12
C CYS A 14 60.10 55.68 -39.79
N ALA A 15 59.86 56.83 -39.16
CA ALA A 15 59.11 56.87 -37.91
C ALA A 15 57.68 56.32 -38.06
N LEU A 16 56.99 56.64 -39.17
CA LEU A 16 55.64 56.13 -39.42
C LEU A 16 55.61 54.62 -39.73
N GLU A 17 56.62 54.09 -40.42
CA GLU A 17 56.73 52.65 -40.68
C GLU A 17 57.02 51.88 -39.38
N GLU A 18 57.93 52.37 -38.53
CA GLU A 18 58.21 51.78 -37.22
C GLU A 18 56.98 51.80 -36.29
N HIS A 19 56.24 52.91 -36.23
CA HIS A 19 55.01 52.99 -35.45
C HIS A 19 53.87 52.12 -36.02
N SER A 20 53.77 51.97 -37.34
CA SER A 20 52.77 51.08 -37.94
C SER A 20 53.08 49.61 -37.69
N THR A 21 54.36 49.23 -37.73
CA THR A 21 54.79 47.84 -37.53
C THR A 21 54.58 47.42 -36.07
N THR A 22 54.99 48.28 -35.13
CA THR A 22 54.79 48.05 -33.69
C THR A 22 53.31 48.06 -33.28
N ALA A 23 52.49 48.90 -33.90
CA ALA A 23 51.03 48.88 -33.67
C ALA A 23 50.39 47.59 -34.18
N THR A 24 50.76 47.10 -35.37
CA THR A 24 50.23 45.83 -35.90
C THR A 24 50.69 44.60 -35.11
N GLU A 25 51.92 44.62 -34.57
CA GLU A 25 52.42 43.56 -33.69
C GLU A 25 51.66 43.54 -32.36
N ALA A 26 51.45 44.72 -31.75
CA ALA A 26 50.67 44.84 -30.51
C ALA A 26 49.19 44.41 -30.71
N GLU A 27 48.55 44.82 -31.81
CA GLU A 27 47.18 44.39 -32.14
C GLU A 27 47.11 42.88 -32.39
N GLY A 28 48.10 42.30 -33.08
CA GLY A 28 48.21 40.86 -33.29
C GLY A 28 48.37 40.08 -31.97
N GLU A 29 49.22 40.55 -31.06
CA GLU A 29 49.42 39.95 -29.74
C GLU A 29 48.15 40.01 -28.88
N THR A 30 47.43 41.13 -28.91
CA THR A 30 46.15 41.26 -28.18
C THR A 30 45.06 40.35 -28.75
N ALA A 31 44.96 40.23 -30.07
CA ALA A 31 44.00 39.33 -30.73
C ALA A 31 44.31 37.84 -30.44
N VAL A 32 45.59 37.46 -30.38
CA VAL A 32 46.02 36.11 -29.99
C VAL A 32 45.70 35.85 -28.51
N ALA A 33 45.88 36.85 -27.64
CA ALA A 33 45.54 36.74 -26.23
C ALA A 33 44.02 36.58 -25.99
N GLU A 34 43.18 37.39 -26.65
CA GLU A 34 41.71 37.27 -26.56
C GLU A 34 41.22 35.91 -27.11
N SER A 35 41.79 35.45 -28.22
CA SER A 35 41.48 34.14 -28.79
C SER A 35 41.87 32.99 -27.84
N ALA A 36 43.03 33.09 -27.19
CA ALA A 36 43.45 32.12 -26.18
C ALA A 36 42.53 32.11 -24.95
N GLU A 37 42.04 33.28 -24.52
CA GLU A 37 41.09 33.38 -23.41
C GLU A 37 39.73 32.77 -23.76
N GLN A 38 39.22 33.05 -24.97
CA GLN A 38 37.99 32.42 -25.48
C GLN A 38 38.12 30.89 -25.58
N ALA A 39 39.25 30.40 -26.07
CA ALA A 39 39.53 28.96 -26.12
C ALA A 39 39.60 28.34 -24.71
N ALA A 40 40.21 29.04 -23.74
CA ALA A 40 40.26 28.60 -22.35
C ALA A 40 38.88 28.61 -21.67
N ALA A 41 38.03 29.60 -21.97
CA ALA A 41 36.66 29.66 -21.48
C ALA A 41 35.81 28.51 -22.06
N ALA A 42 35.89 28.28 -23.38
CA ALA A 42 35.20 27.16 -24.03
C ALA A 42 35.66 25.80 -23.48
N ALA A 43 36.95 25.64 -23.16
CA ALA A 43 37.46 24.41 -22.53
C ALA A 43 36.89 24.21 -21.11
N ARG A 44 36.70 25.28 -20.33
CA ARG A 44 36.08 25.20 -18.99
C ARG A 44 34.59 24.86 -19.08
N GLU A 45 33.87 25.45 -20.03
CA GLU A 45 32.45 25.11 -20.27
C GLU A 45 32.30 23.67 -20.75
N ALA A 46 33.16 23.20 -21.65
CA ALA A 46 33.17 21.82 -22.10
C ALA A 46 33.47 20.83 -20.95
N ALA A 47 34.40 21.18 -20.06
CA ALA A 47 34.69 20.38 -18.87
C ALA A 47 33.49 20.33 -17.91
N ALA A 48 32.84 21.47 -17.63
CA ALA A 48 31.64 21.53 -16.81
C ALA A 48 30.46 20.74 -17.42
N ALA A 49 30.32 20.77 -18.76
CA ALA A 49 29.31 19.98 -19.46
C ALA A 49 29.59 18.47 -19.38
N ALA A 50 30.86 18.06 -19.44
CA ALA A 50 31.26 16.67 -19.26
C ALA A 50 30.96 16.19 -17.82
N GLU A 51 31.31 16.97 -16.80
CA GLU A 51 30.99 16.66 -15.41
C GLU A 51 29.47 16.56 -15.17
N ALA A 52 28.67 17.44 -15.78
CA ALA A 52 27.21 17.36 -15.71
C ALA A 52 26.64 16.12 -16.41
N ALA A 53 27.24 15.69 -17.53
CA ALA A 53 26.85 14.47 -18.22
C ALA A 53 27.16 13.22 -17.39
N GLU A 54 28.34 13.15 -16.76
CA GLU A 54 28.72 12.06 -15.87
C GLU A 54 27.79 11.98 -14.63
N ALA A 55 27.45 13.13 -14.04
CA ALA A 55 26.50 13.19 -12.93
C ALA A 55 25.10 12.68 -13.33
N ARG A 56 24.66 13.00 -14.55
CA ARG A 56 23.40 12.49 -15.10
C ARG A 56 23.45 10.98 -15.32
N ASP A 57 24.51 10.44 -15.91
CA ASP A 57 24.65 9.00 -16.14
C ASP A 57 24.68 8.22 -14.83
N ALA A 58 25.37 8.73 -13.81
CA ALA A 58 25.38 8.15 -12.46
C ALA A 58 23.99 8.17 -11.82
N ALA A 59 23.25 9.28 -11.95
CA ALA A 59 21.89 9.40 -11.45
C ALA A 59 20.92 8.46 -12.18
N GLU A 60 21.02 8.33 -13.51
CA GLU A 60 20.23 7.38 -14.29
C GLU A 60 20.54 5.93 -13.92
N ALA A 61 21.82 5.58 -13.70
CA ALA A 61 22.22 4.25 -13.25
C ALA A 61 21.64 3.91 -11.86
N ALA A 62 21.74 4.84 -10.90
CA ALA A 62 21.18 4.67 -9.56
C ALA A 62 19.65 4.49 -9.58
N LEU A 63 18.95 5.22 -10.45
CA LEU A 63 17.51 5.08 -10.62
C LEU A 63 17.12 3.73 -11.25
N ARG A 64 17.87 3.25 -12.26
CA ARG A 64 17.65 1.91 -12.85
C ARG A 64 17.87 0.81 -11.81
N GLU A 65 18.94 0.89 -11.02
CA GLU A 65 19.20 -0.07 -9.94
C GLU A 65 18.08 -0.07 -8.89
N ALA A 66 17.62 1.11 -8.47
CA ALA A 66 16.52 1.23 -7.52
C ALA A 66 15.20 0.61 -8.06
N VAL A 67 14.93 0.80 -9.36
CA VAL A 67 13.78 0.19 -10.05
C VAL A 67 13.90 -1.33 -10.06
N GLU A 68 15.04 -1.88 -10.50
CA GLU A 68 15.27 -3.33 -10.51
C GLU A 68 15.19 -3.94 -9.11
N ALA A 69 15.73 -3.25 -8.10
CA ALA A 69 15.65 -3.69 -6.72
C ALA A 69 14.19 -3.77 -6.23
N CYS A 70 13.35 -2.81 -6.62
CA CYS A 70 11.92 -2.85 -6.32
C CYS A 70 11.17 -3.97 -7.05
N GLU A 71 11.51 -4.22 -8.31
CA GLU A 71 10.90 -5.31 -9.10
C GLU A 71 11.26 -6.69 -8.56
N ARG A 72 12.50 -6.88 -8.08
CA ARG A 72 12.95 -8.11 -7.41
C ARG A 72 12.39 -8.25 -5.98
N GLY A 73 11.70 -7.23 -5.46
CA GLY A 73 11.22 -7.18 -4.08
C GLY A 73 12.32 -6.96 -3.04
N GLY A 74 13.52 -6.54 -3.47
CA GLY A 74 14.67 -6.24 -2.61
C GLY A 74 14.68 -4.83 -2.02
N ALA A 75 13.88 -3.90 -2.55
CA ALA A 75 13.72 -2.55 -2.03
C ALA A 75 12.24 -2.18 -1.87
N ASP A 76 11.93 -1.33 -0.87
CA ASP A 76 10.57 -0.88 -0.61
C ASP A 76 10.23 0.44 -1.33
N LEU A 77 8.95 0.80 -1.33
CA LEU A 77 8.44 2.04 -1.94
C LEU A 77 9.16 3.29 -1.41
N GLU A 78 9.57 3.29 -0.14
CA GLU A 78 10.22 4.44 0.48
C GLU A 78 11.69 4.56 0.04
N ALA A 79 12.40 3.45 -0.16
CA ALA A 79 13.71 3.44 -0.79
C ALA A 79 13.65 4.00 -2.21
N LEU A 80 12.66 3.60 -3.02
CA LEU A 80 12.46 4.15 -4.37
C LEU A 80 12.17 5.65 -4.34
N ARG A 81 11.33 6.11 -3.40
CA ARG A 81 11.05 7.55 -3.21
C ARG A 81 12.31 8.34 -2.86
N ARG A 82 13.16 7.81 -1.97
CA ARG A 82 14.44 8.43 -1.62
C ARG A 82 15.37 8.51 -2.83
N ALA A 83 15.50 7.43 -3.60
CA ALA A 83 16.31 7.41 -4.81
C ALA A 83 15.83 8.43 -5.84
N ILE A 84 14.51 8.54 -6.06
CA ILE A 84 13.92 9.56 -6.95
C ILE A 84 14.26 10.96 -6.45
N ASN A 85 14.00 11.26 -5.17
CA ASN A 85 14.22 12.58 -4.61
C ASN A 85 15.70 12.99 -4.64
N ALA A 86 16.62 12.06 -4.37
CA ALA A 86 18.05 12.33 -4.38
C ALA A 86 18.60 12.63 -5.79
N ASN A 87 17.97 12.09 -6.84
CA ASN A 87 18.46 12.15 -8.21
C ASN A 87 17.59 13.02 -9.14
N THR A 88 16.58 13.72 -8.61
CA THR A 88 15.61 14.47 -9.43
C THR A 88 16.27 15.58 -10.25
N GLU A 89 17.22 16.32 -9.69
CA GLU A 89 17.89 17.42 -10.38
C GLU A 89 18.91 16.92 -11.42
N ALA A 90 19.72 15.92 -11.06
CA ALA A 90 20.76 15.38 -11.94
C ALA A 90 20.19 14.57 -13.12
N ALA A 91 19.05 13.89 -12.92
CA ALA A 91 18.41 13.08 -13.94
C ALA A 91 17.14 13.74 -14.51
N ASP A 92 17.01 15.06 -14.43
CA ASP A 92 15.84 15.76 -14.96
C ASP A 92 15.65 15.48 -16.47
N GLY A 93 14.41 15.26 -16.86
CA GLY A 93 14.05 14.86 -18.22
C GLY A 93 14.46 13.45 -18.64
N SER A 94 15.18 12.68 -17.82
CA SER A 94 15.61 11.31 -18.16
C SER A 94 14.45 10.33 -18.21
N GLU A 95 14.60 9.28 -19.03
CA GLU A 95 13.64 8.17 -19.06
C GLU A 95 13.69 7.34 -17.77
N ALA A 96 14.87 7.19 -17.16
CA ALA A 96 15.06 6.46 -15.91
C ALA A 96 14.25 7.09 -14.77
N LEU A 97 14.25 8.42 -14.64
CA LEU A 97 13.45 9.13 -13.65
C LEU A 97 11.95 8.93 -13.88
N ARG A 98 11.49 9.01 -15.13
CA ARG A 98 10.07 8.77 -15.47
C ARG A 98 9.66 7.32 -15.18
N ALA A 99 10.51 6.35 -15.48
CA ALA A 99 10.26 4.94 -15.19
C ALA A 99 10.17 4.70 -13.68
N ALA A 100 11.10 5.25 -12.90
CA ALA A 100 11.07 5.16 -11.44
C ALA A 100 9.80 5.80 -10.84
N GLN A 101 9.38 6.96 -11.35
CA GLN A 101 8.14 7.63 -10.93
C GLN A 101 6.89 6.80 -11.24
N ARG A 102 6.81 6.21 -12.45
CA ARG A 102 5.70 5.30 -12.81
C ARG A 102 5.64 4.10 -11.88
N LEU A 103 6.78 3.46 -11.62
CA LEU A 103 6.84 2.32 -10.71
C LEU A 103 6.41 2.71 -9.29
N ARG A 104 6.84 3.88 -8.79
CA ARG A 104 6.39 4.41 -7.50
C ARG A 104 4.88 4.52 -7.43
N ASP A 105 4.27 5.08 -8.48
CA ASP A 105 2.82 5.31 -8.52
C ASP A 105 2.05 3.98 -8.64
N ASP A 106 2.55 3.03 -9.44
CA ASP A 106 1.99 1.68 -9.57
C ASP A 106 2.05 0.91 -8.24
N LEU A 107 3.18 0.96 -7.53
CA LEU A 107 3.34 0.32 -6.22
C LEU A 107 2.43 0.95 -5.17
N ALA A 108 2.30 2.28 -5.18
CA ALA A 108 1.36 2.97 -4.31
C ALA A 108 -0.08 2.53 -4.62
N GLU A 109 -0.46 2.45 -5.90
CA GLU A 109 -1.80 2.02 -6.28
C GLU A 109 -2.07 0.56 -5.86
N ARG A 110 -1.13 -0.36 -6.12
CA ARG A 110 -1.24 -1.77 -5.69
C ARG A 110 -1.48 -1.87 -4.18
N ARG A 111 -0.69 -1.16 -3.36
CA ARG A 111 -0.89 -1.13 -1.90
C ARG A 111 -2.28 -0.63 -1.51
N THR A 112 -2.79 0.40 -2.17
CA THR A 112 -4.15 0.89 -1.86
C THR A 112 -5.24 -0.12 -2.25
N ARG A 113 -5.06 -0.82 -3.38
CA ARG A 113 -6.00 -1.87 -3.84
C ARG A 113 -5.98 -3.07 -2.89
N GLU A 114 -4.81 -3.52 -2.48
CA GLU A 114 -4.63 -4.60 -1.50
C GLU A 114 -5.25 -4.25 -0.14
N ALA A 115 -5.00 -3.05 0.37
CA ALA A 115 -5.60 -2.59 1.62
C ALA A 115 -7.14 -2.58 1.55
N LYS A 116 -7.71 -2.13 0.42
CA LYS A 116 -9.16 -2.17 0.16
C LYS A 116 -9.68 -3.61 0.08
N ALA A 117 -8.94 -4.52 -0.57
CA ALA A 117 -9.30 -5.93 -0.68
C ALA A 117 -9.31 -6.61 0.69
N LEU A 118 -8.27 -6.42 1.50
CA LEU A 118 -8.18 -6.92 2.88
C LEU A 118 -9.31 -6.39 3.76
N LYS A 119 -9.64 -5.09 3.65
CA LYS A 119 -10.80 -4.52 4.36
C LYS A 119 -12.10 -5.22 3.99
N ARG A 120 -12.34 -5.45 2.70
CA ARG A 120 -13.54 -6.17 2.22
C ARG A 120 -13.55 -7.63 2.67
N GLN A 121 -12.40 -8.29 2.71
CA GLN A 121 -12.28 -9.65 3.21
C GLN A 121 -12.68 -9.72 4.69
N ARG A 122 -12.10 -8.86 5.53
CA ARG A 122 -12.44 -8.78 6.96
C ARG A 122 -13.94 -8.54 7.18
N GLN A 123 -14.54 -7.63 6.41
CA GLN A 123 -15.99 -7.38 6.48
C GLN A 123 -16.82 -8.61 6.08
N LYS A 124 -16.38 -9.40 5.09
CA LYS A 124 -17.05 -10.64 4.70
C LYS A 124 -16.93 -11.70 5.80
N GLU A 125 -15.75 -11.85 6.38
CA GLU A 125 -15.49 -12.78 7.48
C GLU A 125 -16.30 -12.42 8.72
N GLU A 126 -16.32 -11.14 9.11
CA GLU A 126 -17.14 -10.63 10.21
C GLU A 126 -18.63 -10.90 9.97
N LYS A 127 -19.12 -10.60 8.76
CA LYS A 127 -20.52 -10.89 8.41
C LYS A 127 -20.84 -12.38 8.41
N ALA A 128 -19.89 -13.23 7.99
CA ALA A 128 -20.05 -14.67 8.05
C ALA A 128 -20.07 -15.17 9.50
N ALA A 129 -19.17 -14.67 10.36
CA ALA A 129 -19.13 -14.98 11.78
C ALA A 129 -20.43 -14.54 12.48
N ALA A 130 -20.94 -13.34 12.19
CA ALA A 130 -22.22 -12.87 12.73
C ALA A 130 -23.40 -13.77 12.33
N ARG A 131 -23.42 -14.27 11.09
CA ARG A 131 -24.44 -15.22 10.63
C ARG A 131 -24.34 -16.57 11.33
N GLN A 132 -23.12 -17.05 11.56
CA GLN A 132 -22.88 -18.30 12.30
C GLN A 132 -23.31 -18.16 13.76
N ALA A 133 -22.99 -17.04 14.41
CA ALA A 133 -23.42 -16.75 15.78
C ALA A 133 -24.96 -16.73 15.88
N ALA A 134 -25.64 -16.02 14.97
CA ALA A 134 -27.10 -15.97 14.94
C ALA A 134 -27.74 -17.34 14.66
N ALA A 135 -27.11 -18.18 13.83
CA ALA A 135 -27.58 -19.54 13.59
C ALA A 135 -27.40 -20.44 14.82
N ALA A 136 -26.27 -20.29 15.53
CA ALA A 136 -26.02 -21.02 16.78
C ALA A 136 -27.00 -20.62 17.89
N GLU A 137 -27.34 -19.33 17.99
CA GLU A 137 -28.34 -18.83 18.94
C GLU A 137 -29.72 -19.44 18.67
N ARG A 138 -30.18 -19.44 17.41
CA ARG A 138 -31.45 -20.10 17.04
C ARG A 138 -31.45 -21.60 17.32
N ALA A 139 -30.32 -22.28 17.07
CA ALA A 139 -30.19 -23.69 17.37
C ALA A 139 -30.30 -23.96 18.88
N ALA A 140 -29.73 -23.10 19.72
CA ALA A 140 -29.85 -23.19 21.17
C ALA A 140 -31.31 -22.94 21.63
N GLU A 141 -31.99 -21.94 21.07
CA GLU A 141 -33.41 -21.69 21.35
C GLU A 141 -34.30 -22.88 20.98
N GLU A 142 -34.05 -23.50 19.82
CA GLU A 142 -34.77 -24.71 19.40
C GLU A 142 -34.51 -25.90 20.32
N GLU A 143 -33.28 -26.09 20.79
CA GLU A 143 -32.94 -27.15 21.73
C GLU A 143 -33.64 -26.93 23.08
N GLU A 144 -33.65 -25.71 23.59
CA GLU A 144 -34.36 -25.37 24.81
C GLU A 144 -35.87 -25.60 24.67
N ALA A 145 -36.46 -25.23 23.53
CA ALA A 145 -37.87 -25.49 23.24
C ALA A 145 -38.17 -27.00 23.23
N ARG A 146 -37.33 -27.82 22.59
CA ARG A 146 -37.47 -29.29 22.59
C ARG A 146 -37.35 -29.87 23.99
N ALA A 147 -36.40 -29.39 24.79
CA ALA A 147 -36.22 -29.81 26.18
C ALA A 147 -37.45 -29.45 27.04
N ALA A 148 -38.01 -28.25 26.86
CA ALA A 148 -39.21 -27.81 27.56
C ALA A 148 -40.44 -28.66 27.20
N ASP A 149 -40.62 -29.01 25.92
CA ASP A 149 -41.71 -29.87 25.47
C ASP A 149 -41.59 -31.30 25.99
N GLU A 150 -40.38 -31.85 26.00
CA GLU A 150 -40.12 -33.17 26.59
C GLU A 150 -40.43 -33.16 28.10
N ALA A 151 -40.02 -32.11 28.83
CA ALA A 151 -40.33 -31.95 30.23
C ALA A 151 -41.85 -31.88 30.48
N ARG A 152 -42.59 -31.15 29.64
CA ARG A 152 -44.06 -31.09 29.68
C ARG A 152 -44.68 -32.45 29.42
N ALA A 153 -44.19 -33.21 28.43
CA ALA A 153 -44.67 -34.56 28.12
C ALA A 153 -44.46 -35.52 29.31
N ARG A 154 -43.26 -35.52 29.91
CA ARG A 154 -42.95 -36.29 31.12
C ARG A 154 -43.86 -35.91 32.29
N GLN A 155 -44.13 -34.61 32.49
CA GLN A 155 -45.03 -34.15 33.55
C GLN A 155 -46.48 -34.62 33.32
N ARG A 156 -46.97 -34.55 32.07
CA ARG A 156 -48.30 -35.07 31.70
C ARG A 156 -48.40 -36.57 31.96
N GLY A 157 -47.38 -37.35 31.60
CA GLY A 157 -47.29 -38.79 31.89
C GLY A 157 -47.31 -39.10 33.39
N ARG A 158 -46.58 -38.33 34.20
CA ARG A 158 -46.62 -38.47 35.67
C ARG A 158 -48.01 -38.16 36.22
N ARG A 159 -48.68 -37.10 35.72
CA ARG A 159 -50.04 -36.70 36.14
C ARG A 159 -51.07 -37.77 35.76
N SER A 160 -51.03 -38.30 34.55
CA SER A 160 -51.92 -39.38 34.10
C SER A 160 -51.69 -40.65 34.90
N GLY A 161 -50.43 -41.04 35.14
CA GLY A 161 -50.08 -42.19 35.98
C GLY A 161 -50.61 -42.05 37.42
N ARG A 162 -50.48 -40.86 38.04
CA ARG A 162 -51.07 -40.56 39.36
C ARG A 162 -52.60 -40.69 39.35
N ARG A 163 -53.28 -40.15 38.32
CA ARG A 163 -54.74 -40.26 38.16
C ARG A 163 -55.17 -41.73 38.04
N SER A 164 -54.48 -42.52 37.23
CA SER A 164 -54.75 -43.96 37.06
C SER A 164 -54.56 -44.75 38.35
N ARG A 165 -53.48 -44.50 39.10
CA ARG A 165 -53.25 -45.11 40.43
C ARG A 165 -54.35 -44.73 41.43
N ARG A 166 -54.77 -43.46 41.47
CA ARG A 166 -55.89 -43.01 42.32
C ARG A 166 -57.19 -43.72 41.94
N ARG A 167 -57.52 -43.82 40.64
CA ARG A 167 -58.69 -44.57 40.15
C ARG A 167 -58.64 -46.04 40.56
N ARG A 168 -57.50 -46.73 40.38
CA ARG A 168 -57.31 -48.13 40.81
C ARG A 168 -57.50 -48.29 42.32
N ARG A 169 -56.86 -47.45 43.14
CA ARG A 169 -57.05 -47.47 44.61
C ARG A 169 -58.51 -47.24 45.00
N GLY A 170 -59.20 -46.32 44.33
CA GLY A 170 -60.64 -46.08 44.53
C GLY A 170 -61.49 -47.33 44.23
N ARG A 171 -61.23 -48.01 43.10
CA ARG A 171 -61.90 -49.28 42.75
C ARG A 171 -61.66 -50.37 43.82
N LEU A 172 -60.42 -50.52 44.29
CA LEU A 172 -60.07 -51.48 45.34
C LEU A 172 -60.77 -51.17 46.67
N ARG A 173 -60.80 -49.89 47.09
CA ARG A 173 -61.52 -49.46 48.30
C ARG A 173 -63.03 -49.73 48.18
N ARG A 174 -63.64 -49.47 47.03
CA ARG A 174 -65.07 -49.79 46.78
C ARG A 174 -65.32 -51.29 46.88
N ARG A 175 -64.50 -52.13 46.22
CA ARG A 175 -64.57 -53.61 46.35
C ARG A 175 -64.44 -54.07 47.80
N GLY A 176 -63.50 -53.51 48.56
CA GLY A 176 -63.33 -53.84 49.98
C GLY A 176 -64.53 -53.41 50.86
N ARG A 177 -65.19 -52.29 50.53
CA ARG A 177 -66.44 -51.87 51.20
C ARG A 177 -67.60 -52.82 50.88
N LEU A 178 -67.74 -53.25 49.62
CA LEU A 178 -68.76 -54.22 49.21
C LEU A 178 -68.58 -55.55 49.93
N ARG A 179 -67.36 -56.11 49.94
CA ARG A 179 -67.06 -57.34 50.69
C ARG A 179 -67.38 -57.21 52.19
N ARG A 180 -67.05 -56.06 52.81
CA ARG A 180 -67.40 -55.79 54.21
C ARG A 180 -68.91 -55.72 54.44
N ARG A 181 -69.67 -55.15 53.49
CA ARG A 181 -71.14 -55.11 53.55
C ARG A 181 -71.74 -56.50 53.41
N GLU A 182 -71.26 -57.31 52.46
CA GLU A 182 -71.65 -58.71 52.28
C GLU A 182 -71.36 -59.53 53.53
N TRP A 183 -70.16 -59.38 54.11
CA TRP A 183 -69.79 -60.07 55.34
C TRP A 183 -70.67 -59.66 56.52
N ARG A 184 -70.99 -58.36 56.66
CA ARG A 184 -71.94 -57.87 57.68
C ARG A 184 -73.35 -58.42 57.46
N ARG A 185 -73.84 -58.48 56.21
CA ARG A 185 -75.14 -59.11 55.89
C ARG A 185 -75.15 -60.57 56.32
N LYS A 186 -74.15 -61.35 55.92
CA LYS A 186 -73.99 -62.76 56.33
C LYS A 186 -73.90 -62.96 57.85
N ARG A 187 -73.35 -61.98 58.58
CA ARG A 187 -73.16 -62.07 60.04
C ARG A 187 -74.40 -61.70 60.86
N ILE A 188 -75.28 -60.84 60.33
CA ILE A 188 -76.46 -60.33 61.06
C ILE A 188 -77.69 -61.23 60.86
N GLY A 189 -77.61 -62.29 60.05
CA GLY A 189 -78.71 -63.27 59.91
C GLY A 189 -79.94 -62.65 59.25
N TRP A 190 -79.76 -62.11 58.05
CA TRP A 190 -80.82 -61.83 57.08
C TRP A 190 -80.58 -62.67 55.84
#